data_AF-A0A4Q6XZ16-F1
#
_entry.id   AF-A0A4Q6XZ16-F1
#
_cell.length_a   1.000
_cell.length_b   1.000
_cell.length_c   1.000
_cell.angle_alpha   90.00
_cell.angle_beta   90.00
_cell.angle_gamma   90.00
#
_symmetry.space_group_name_H-M   'P 1'
#
loop_
_entity.id
_entity.type
_entity.pdbx_description
1 polymer ?
#
loop_
_entity_poly.entity_id
_entity_poly.type
_entity_poly.pdbx_seq_one_letter_code
_entity_poly.pdbx_strand_id
1 'polypeptide(L)'
;MKSTLNINATSFYQTQFKQLKWALNDQTENSTEIAIAEESVTDKSDIREAIEDHMDHIAATLPEGRVLNDYEVTVSFDPDIDDRQKAEFTTIFNEFNTRDESN
;
A
#
# COMPACT_ATOMS: atom_id res chain seq x y z
N MET A 1 -8.86 0.04 18.52
CA MET A 1 -8.90 0.67 17.19
C MET A 1 -8.79 -0.42 16.15
N LYS A 2 -9.36 -0.22 14.96
CA LYS A 2 -9.11 -1.11 13.83
C LYS A 2 -7.72 -0.82 13.27
N SER A 3 -6.99 -1.85 12.86
CA SER A 3 -5.72 -1.69 12.17
C SER A 3 -5.95 -1.10 10.77
N THR A 4 -5.16 -0.11 10.39
CA THR A 4 -5.31 0.62 9.12
C THR A 4 -4.01 0.67 8.35
N LEU A 5 -4.11 0.60 7.02
CA LEU A 5 -3.01 0.85 6.09
C LEU A 5 -3.42 1.99 5.15
N ASN A 6 -2.76 3.13 5.27
CA ASN A 6 -3.05 4.31 4.47
C ASN A 6 -1.99 4.44 3.38
N ILE A 7 -2.39 4.29 2.13
CA ILE A 7 -1.55 4.40 0.94
C ILE A 7 -1.70 5.79 0.34
N ASN A 8 -0.58 6.43 0.03
CA ASN A 8 -0.52 7.67 -0.72
C ASN A 8 0.23 7.44 -2.03
N ALA A 9 -0.54 7.35 -3.11
CA ALA A 9 -0.07 7.08 -4.47
C ALA A 9 0.23 8.37 -5.26
N THR A 10 0.29 9.53 -4.59
CA THR A 10 0.55 10.82 -5.23
C THR A 10 1.86 10.83 -6.02
N SER A 11 2.94 10.40 -5.37
CA SER A 11 4.28 10.43 -5.96
C SER A 11 4.51 9.35 -7.01
N PHE A 12 3.60 8.37 -7.12
CA PHE A 12 3.72 7.20 -8.00
C PHE A 12 3.74 7.59 -9.49
N TYR A 13 2.97 8.64 -9.85
CA TYR A 13 2.88 9.15 -11.22
C TYR A 13 3.63 10.46 -11.46
N GLN A 14 4.06 11.13 -10.40
CA GLN A 14 4.68 12.47 -10.48
C GLN A 14 6.21 12.41 -10.58
N THR A 15 6.81 11.24 -10.32
CA THR A 15 8.26 11.08 -10.26
C THR A 15 8.74 10.01 -11.24
N GLN A 16 10.03 10.04 -11.59
CA GLN A 16 10.64 9.09 -12.53
C GLN A 16 10.76 7.67 -11.97
N PHE A 17 10.75 7.54 -10.65
CA PHE A 17 10.73 6.27 -9.91
C PHE A 17 9.33 6.13 -9.33
N LYS A 18 8.67 4.98 -9.47
CA LYS A 18 7.32 4.82 -8.94
C LYS A 18 7.42 4.80 -7.41
N GLN A 19 7.15 5.93 -6.79
CA GLN A 19 7.32 6.14 -5.35
C GLN A 19 5.98 6.00 -4.65
N LEU A 20 5.94 5.20 -3.59
CA LEU A 20 4.74 4.95 -2.80
C LEU A 20 5.00 5.26 -1.32
N LYS A 21 4.19 6.17 -0.78
CA LYS A 21 4.18 6.48 0.65
C LYS A 21 3.08 5.69 1.33
N TRP A 22 3.34 5.17 2.52
CA TRP A 22 2.34 4.42 3.26
C TRP A 22 2.49 4.60 4.77
N ALA A 23 1.39 4.45 5.48
CA ALA A 23 1.35 4.52 6.93
C ALA A 23 0.45 3.42 7.50
N LEU A 24 1.03 2.60 8.36
CA LEU A 24 0.39 1.51 9.07
C LEU A 24 0.12 1.94 10.52
N ASN A 25 -1.12 1.76 10.96
CA ASN A 25 -1.48 1.86 12.37
C ASN A 25 -2.06 0.51 12.79
N ASP A 26 -1.36 -0.21 13.68
CA ASP A 26 -1.83 -1.46 14.26
C ASP A 26 -2.07 -1.28 15.75
N GLN A 27 -3.07 -1.99 16.27
CA GLN A 27 -3.22 -2.18 17.71
C GLN A 27 -3.07 -3.68 18.01
N THR A 28 -2.00 -4.03 18.71
CA THR A 28 -1.75 -5.41 19.13
C THR A 28 -2.74 -5.85 20.22
N GLU A 29 -2.86 -7.16 20.45
CA GLU A 29 -3.73 -7.73 21.49
C GLU A 29 -3.41 -7.19 22.90
N ASN A 30 -2.16 -6.78 23.14
CA ASN A 30 -1.72 -6.19 24.41
C ASN A 30 -2.02 -4.69 24.54
N SER A 31 -2.82 -4.12 23.62
CA SER A 31 -3.12 -2.67 23.55
C SER A 31 -1.89 -1.79 23.28
N THR A 32 -0.79 -2.36 22.79
CA THR A 32 0.33 -1.56 22.26
C THR A 32 -0.05 -1.06 20.88
N GLU A 33 0.04 0.25 20.69
CA GLU A 33 -0.12 0.91 19.40
C GLU A 33 1.20 0.88 18.63
N ILE A 34 1.15 0.39 17.40
CA ILE A 34 2.26 0.39 16.46
C ILE A 34 1.87 1.37 15.34
N ALA A 35 2.68 2.40 15.13
CA ALA A 35 2.54 3.33 14.03
C ALA A 35 3.83 3.33 13.21
N ILE A 36 3.74 2.89 11.96
CA ILE A 36 4.84 2.87 11.01
C ILE A 36 4.46 3.79 9.86
N ALA A 37 5.38 4.65 9.43
CA ALA A 37 5.19 5.50 8.26
C ALA A 37 6.48 5.48 7.44
N GLU A 38 6.38 4.97 6.23
CA GLU A 38 7.53 4.71 5.36
C GLU A 38 7.21 5.05 3.90
N GLU A 39 8.26 4.96 3.10
CA GLU A 39 8.24 5.23 1.68
C GLU A 39 9.09 4.19 0.97
N SER A 40 8.58 3.69 -0.14
CA SER A 40 9.31 2.78 -1.03
C SER A 40 9.39 3.35 -2.44
N VAL A 41 10.49 3.06 -3.11
CA VAL A 41 10.74 3.47 -4.51
C VAL A 41 11.06 2.25 -5.32
N THR A 42 10.55 2.20 -6.54
CA THR A 42 10.85 1.12 -7.47
C THR A 42 11.15 1.67 -8.87
N ASP A 43 12.08 1.02 -9.56
CA ASP A 43 12.51 1.34 -10.93
C ASP A 43 11.73 0.53 -11.98
N LYS A 44 10.78 -0.30 -11.54
CA LYS A 44 9.90 -1.07 -12.41
C LYS A 44 9.12 -0.14 -13.33
N SER A 45 9.17 -0.43 -14.63
CA SER A 45 8.50 0.38 -15.64
C SER A 45 7.02 0.00 -15.73
N ASP A 46 6.73 -1.29 -15.62
CA ASP A 46 5.38 -1.83 -15.58
C ASP A 46 4.69 -1.48 -14.25
N ILE A 47 3.43 -1.05 -14.33
CA ILE A 47 2.67 -0.64 -13.14
C ILE A 47 2.32 -1.84 -12.24
N ARG A 48 2.08 -3.02 -12.81
CA ARG A 48 1.73 -4.22 -12.06
C ARG A 48 2.92 -4.72 -11.28
N GLU A 49 4.09 -4.84 -11.93
CA GLU A 49 5.34 -5.21 -11.25
C GLU A 49 5.73 -4.20 -10.17
N ALA A 50 5.50 -2.91 -10.41
CA ALA A 50 5.80 -1.87 -9.43
C ALA A 50 4.90 -1.96 -8.19
N ILE A 51 3.60 -2.16 -8.39
CA ILE A 51 2.65 -2.31 -7.27
C ILE A 51 2.96 -3.59 -6.48
N GLU A 52 3.28 -4.70 -7.15
CA GLU A 52 3.70 -5.95 -6.49
C GLU A 52 4.92 -5.73 -5.61
N ASP A 53 5.97 -5.08 -6.14
CA ASP A 53 7.21 -4.77 -5.41
C ASP A 53 6.95 -3.91 -4.16
N HIS A 54 6.05 -2.92 -4.25
CA HIS A 54 5.65 -2.13 -3.09
C HIS A 54 4.85 -2.95 -2.07
N MET A 55 3.95 -3.82 -2.52
CA MET A 55 3.15 -4.66 -1.63
C MET A 55 4.01 -5.67 -0.88
N ASP A 56 5.00 -6.27 -1.55
CA ASP A 56 5.99 -7.15 -0.93
C ASP A 56 6.81 -6.40 0.12
N HIS A 57 7.21 -5.16 -0.16
CA HIS A 57 7.89 -4.31 0.82
C HIS A 57 7.00 -4.06 2.03
N ILE A 58 5.75 -3.63 1.85
CA ILE A 58 4.82 -3.39 2.96
C ILE A 58 4.61 -4.69 3.76
N ALA A 59 4.39 -5.82 3.11
CA ALA A 59 4.23 -7.12 3.75
C ALA A 59 5.44 -7.50 4.63
N ALA A 60 6.67 -7.21 4.16
CA ALA A 60 7.89 -7.46 4.92
C ALA A 60 8.06 -6.56 6.16
N THR A 61 7.36 -5.42 6.21
CA THR A 61 7.39 -4.50 7.36
C THR A 61 6.34 -4.80 8.42
N LEU A 62 5.40 -5.72 8.12
CA LEU A 62 4.32 -6.04 9.04
C LEU A 62 4.86 -6.69 10.32
N PRO A 63 4.23 -6.44 11.48
CA PRO A 63 4.54 -7.16 12.71
C PRO A 63 4.39 -8.67 12.54
N GLU A 64 5.16 -9.45 13.28
CA GLU A 64 5.07 -10.91 13.23
C GLU A 64 3.63 -11.41 13.44
N GLY A 65 3.19 -12.31 12.56
CA GLY A 65 1.83 -12.89 12.61
C GLY A 65 0.73 -12.00 12.03
N ARG A 66 1.05 -10.83 11.47
CA ARG A 66 0.12 -9.98 10.72
C ARG A 66 0.24 -10.20 9.23
N VAL A 67 -0.88 -10.08 8.53
CA VAL A 67 -0.96 -10.05 7.07
C VAL A 67 -1.69 -8.80 6.60
N LEU A 68 -1.49 -8.41 5.34
CA LEU A 68 -2.09 -7.18 4.79
C LEU A 68 -3.63 -7.16 4.90
N ASN A 69 -4.28 -8.32 4.83
CA ASN A 69 -5.73 -8.45 4.98
C ASN A 69 -6.27 -8.12 6.38
N ASP A 70 -5.40 -8.08 7.39
CA ASP A 70 -5.79 -7.65 8.74
C ASP A 70 -6.06 -6.13 8.81
N TYR A 71 -5.65 -5.38 7.78
CA TYR A 71 -5.69 -3.93 7.76
C TYR A 71 -6.84 -3.41 6.89
N GLU A 72 -7.56 -2.43 7.40
CA GLU A 72 -8.46 -1.61 6.59
C GLU A 72 -7.60 -0.68 5.71
N VAL A 73 -7.59 -0.93 4.40
CA VAL A 73 -6.75 -0.20 3.46
C VAL A 73 -7.48 1.01 2.90
N THR A 74 -6.84 2.18 2.94
CA THR A 74 -7.30 3.38 2.25
C THR A 74 -6.26 3.83 1.24
N VAL A 75 -6.69 4.23 0.05
CA VAL A 75 -5.80 4.75 -1.00
C VAL A 75 -6.16 6.20 -1.27
N SER A 76 -5.15 7.06 -1.26
CA SER A 76 -5.27 8.49 -1.51
C SER A 76 -4.39 8.92 -2.68
N PHE A 77 -4.89 9.90 -3.42
CA PHE A 77 -4.24 10.49 -4.58
C PHE A 77 -4.32 12.01 -4.47
N ASP A 78 -3.33 12.68 -5.06
CA ASP A 78 -3.43 14.10 -5.33
C ASP A 78 -4.57 14.39 -6.33
N PRO A 79 -5.33 15.48 -6.14
CA PRO A 79 -6.44 15.83 -7.04
C PRO A 79 -5.99 16.00 -8.50
N ASP A 80 -4.75 16.43 -8.75
CA ASP A 80 -4.21 16.71 -10.08
C ASP A 80 -3.84 15.44 -10.87
N ILE A 81 -3.87 14.26 -10.24
CA ILE A 81 -3.69 12.98 -10.95
C ILE A 81 -4.92 12.68 -11.79
N ASP A 82 -4.70 12.19 -13.02
CA ASP A 82 -5.78 11.86 -13.94
C ASP A 82 -6.64 10.69 -13.41
N ASP A 83 -7.95 10.76 -13.61
CA ASP A 83 -8.90 9.76 -13.09
C ASP A 83 -8.64 8.36 -13.68
N ARG A 84 -8.13 8.26 -14.90
CA ARG A 84 -7.74 6.97 -15.50
C ARG A 84 -6.55 6.38 -14.77
N GLN A 85 -5.57 7.19 -14.38
CA GLN A 85 -4.41 6.75 -13.60
C GLN A 85 -4.84 6.30 -12.20
N LYS A 86 -5.70 7.07 -11.53
CA LYS A 86 -6.28 6.68 -10.23
C LYS A 86 -7.00 5.34 -10.31
N ALA A 87 -7.81 5.15 -11.35
CA ALA A 87 -8.55 3.91 -11.58
C ALA A 87 -7.61 2.73 -11.87
N GLU A 88 -6.61 2.92 -12.75
CA GLU A 88 -5.62 1.88 -13.07
C GLU A 88 -4.85 1.42 -11.83
N PHE A 89 -4.32 2.37 -11.04
CA PHE A 89 -3.65 2.04 -9.78
C PHE A 89 -4.56 1.26 -8.85
N THR A 90 -5.77 1.77 -8.60
CA THR A 90 -6.70 1.19 -7.62
C THR A 90 -7.13 -0.22 -8.03
N THR A 91 -7.39 -0.46 -9.32
CA THR A 91 -7.73 -1.80 -9.82
C THR A 91 -6.59 -2.78 -9.57
N ILE A 92 -5.36 -2.44 -9.98
CA ILE A 92 -4.22 -3.33 -9.85
C ILE A 92 -3.85 -3.54 -8.37
N PHE A 93 -3.85 -2.47 -7.58
CA PHE A 93 -3.60 -2.53 -6.15
C PHE A 93 -4.59 -3.46 -5.44
N ASN A 94 -5.88 -3.35 -5.75
CA ASN A 94 -6.88 -4.22 -5.16
C ASN A 94 -6.70 -5.69 -5.56
N GLU A 95 -6.23 -5.99 -6.79
CA GLU A 95 -5.91 -7.37 -7.19
C GLU A 95 -4.81 -7.99 -6.31
N PHE A 96 -3.82 -7.20 -5.88
CA PHE A 96 -2.77 -7.68 -4.98
C PHE A 96 -3.22 -7.70 -3.52
N ASN A 97 -4.04 -6.74 -3.11
CA ASN A 97 -4.56 -6.69 -1.75
C ASN A 97 -5.54 -7.83 -1.45
N THR A 98 -6.40 -8.22 -2.39
CA THR A 98 -7.40 -9.30 -2.18
C THR A 98 -6.90 -10.71 -2.52
N ARG A 99 -5.66 -10.82 -3.01
CA ARG A 99 -5.13 -12.07 -3.59
C ARG A 99 -4.90 -13.21 -2.60
N ASP A 100 -5.08 -12.97 -1.31
CA ASP A 100 -4.96 -13.99 -0.25
C ASP A 100 -6.29 -14.73 0.03
N GLU A 101 -7.45 -14.27 -0.49
CA GLU A 101 -8.73 -14.95 -0.26
C GLU A 101 -8.95 -16.19 -1.16
N SER A 102 -7.95 -16.61 -1.96
CA SER A 102 -8.12 -17.65 -2.99
C SER A 102 -7.14 -18.83 -2.92
N ASN A 103 -6.53 -19.14 -1.77
CA ASN A 103 -5.74 -20.38 -1.65
C ASN A 103 -5.94 -21.12 -0.32
#